data_AF-I0YPN1-F1
#
_entry.id   AF-I0YPN1-F1
#
_cell.length_a   1.000
_cell.length_b   1.000
_cell.length_c   1.000
_cell.angle_alpha   90.00
_cell.angle_beta   90.00
_cell.angle_gamma   90.00
#
_symmetry.space_group_name_H-M   'P 1'
#
loop_
_entity.id
_entity.type
_entity.pdbx_description
1 polymer ?
#
loop_
_entity_poly.entity_id
_entity_poly.type
_entity_poly.pdbx_seq_one_letter_code
_entity_poly.pdbx_strand_id
1 'polypeptide(L)' 'LESVVCLQAPGYSLVIKRPMDFKTMLARFERGHYTAWDLLQEDLETIFNNAMSYNPPATPYHK' A
#
# COMPACT_ATOMS: atom_id res chain seq x y z
N LEU A 1 6.95 -13.87 18.18
CA LEU A 1 7.39 -13.72 16.77
C LEU A 1 6.76 -12.44 16.25
N GLU A 2 7.47 -11.32 16.34
CA GLU A 2 7.01 -10.07 15.74
C GLU A 2 6.94 -10.28 14.22
N SER A 3 5.81 -9.92 13.63
CA SER A 3 5.58 -10.10 12.19
C SER A 3 6.67 -9.36 11.42
N VAL A 4 7.29 -9.98 10.42
CA VAL A 4 8.41 -9.42 9.63
C VAL A 4 8.10 -8.01 9.07
N VAL A 5 6.82 -7.72 8.85
CA VAL A 5 6.31 -6.39 8.46
C VAL A 5 6.63 -5.31 9.50
N CYS A 6 6.55 -5.60 10.81
CA CYS A 6 6.93 -4.64 11.86
C CYS A 6 8.42 -4.32 11.83
N LEU A 7 9.28 -5.25 11.40
CA LEU A 7 10.73 -5.00 11.31
C LEU A 7 11.09 -4.17 10.08
N GLN A 8 10.39 -4.37 8.96
CA GLN A 8 10.63 -3.66 7.70
C GLN A 8 9.95 -2.29 7.66
N ALA A 9 8.79 -2.15 8.32
CA ALA A 9 8.03 -0.91 8.43
C ALA A 9 7.48 -0.75 9.86
N PRO A 10 8.33 -0.31 10.82
CA PRO A 10 7.94 -0.15 12.22
C PRO A 10 6.72 0.74 12.41
N GLY A 11 5.67 0.22 13.04
CA GLY A 11 4.45 0.96 13.32
C GLY A 11 3.58 1.26 12.09
N TYR A 12 3.87 0.67 10.92
CA TYR A 12 3.09 0.90 9.70
C TYR A 12 1.59 0.68 9.91
N SER A 13 1.20 -0.45 10.53
CA SER A 13 -0.20 -0.77 10.82
C SER A 13 -0.86 0.15 11.85
N LEU A 14 -0.07 0.92 12.62
CA LEU A 14 -0.60 1.93 13.54
C LEU A 14 -0.97 3.22 12.79
N VAL A 15 -0.22 3.55 11.73
CA VAL A 15 -0.39 4.78 10.93
C VAL A 15 -1.35 4.54 9.76
N ILE A 16 -1.11 3.49 8.98
CA ILE A 16 -1.84 3.18 7.75
C ILE A 16 -3.04 2.28 8.04
N LYS A 17 -4.25 2.79 7.76
CA LYS A 17 -5.52 2.10 8.07
C LYS A 17 -6.06 1.25 6.94
N ARG A 18 -5.69 1.57 5.69
CA ARG A 18 -6.05 0.81 4.50
C ARG A 18 -4.77 0.36 3.80
N PRO A 19 -4.11 -0.72 4.27
CA PRO A 19 -2.92 -1.22 3.61
C PRO A 19 -3.25 -1.70 2.18
N MET A 20 -2.36 -1.41 1.24
CA MET A 20 -2.40 -1.89 -0.13
C MET A 20 -0.97 -2.04 -0.64
N ASP A 21 -0.72 -3.05 -1.47
CA ASP A 21 0.55 -3.28 -2.14
C ASP A 21 0.32 -3.91 -3.53
N PHE A 22 1.36 -3.91 -4.38
CA PHE A 22 1.23 -4.44 -5.75
C PHE A 22 0.96 -5.95 -5.80
N LYS A 23 1.37 -6.71 -4.78
CA LYS A 23 1.09 -8.15 -4.72
C LYS A 23 -0.41 -8.42 -4.49
N THR A 24 -1.01 -7.65 -3.61
CA THR A 24 -2.45 -7.66 -3.32
C THR A 24 -3.23 -7.15 -4.53
N MET A 25 -2.75 -6.08 -5.18
CA MET A 25 -3.36 -5.59 -6.41
C MET A 25 -3.33 -6.64 -7.53
N LEU A 26 -2.20 -7.33 -7.73
CA LEU A 26 -2.09 -8.40 -8.72
C LEU A 26 -3.07 -9.54 -8.42
N ALA A 27 -3.16 -9.99 -7.17
CA ALA A 27 -4.11 -11.02 -6.77
C ALA A 27 -5.58 -10.61 -7.00
N ARG A 28 -5.91 -9.33 -6.78
CA ARG A 28 -7.23 -8.76 -7.07
C ARG A 28 -7.51 -8.72 -8.58
N PHE A 29 -6.50 -8.38 -9.38
CA PHE A 29 -6.60 -8.39 -10.84
C PHE A 29 -6.89 -9.80 -11.37
N GLU A 30 -6.10 -10.80 -10.94
CA GLU A 30 -6.26 -12.20 -11.34
C GLU A 30 -7.62 -12.80 -10.95
N ARG A 31 -8.22 -12.29 -9.86
CA ARG A 31 -9.54 -12.69 -9.37
C ARG A 31 -10.70 -11.87 -9.95
N GLY A 32 -10.42 -10.92 -10.84
CA GLY A 32 -11.44 -10.12 -11.51
C GLY A 32 -12.11 -9.05 -10.64
N HIS A 33 -11.45 -8.57 -9.58
CA HIS A 33 -12.02 -7.54 -8.69
C HIS A 33 -12.13 -6.15 -9.35
N TYR A 34 -11.33 -5.87 -10.38
CA TYR A 34 -11.36 -4.59 -11.07
C TYR A 34 -12.31 -4.63 -12.27
N THR A 35 -13.60 -4.53 -11.99
CA THR A 35 -14.66 -4.48 -13.01
C THR A 35 -14.76 -3.12 -13.71
N ALA A 36 -14.07 -2.11 -13.17
CA ALA A 36 -13.97 -0.76 -13.71
C ALA A 36 -12.55 -0.21 -13.48
N TRP A 37 -12.13 0.72 -14.33
CA TRP A 37 -10.83 1.38 -14.22
C TRP A 37 -10.64 2.08 -12.88
N ASP A 38 -11.68 2.76 -12.38
CA ASP A 38 -11.62 3.53 -11.14
C ASP A 38 -11.24 2.67 -9.93
N LEU A 39 -11.64 1.38 -9.91
CA LEU A 39 -11.27 0.45 -8.83
C LEU A 39 -9.78 0.11 -8.82
N LEU A 40 -9.18 -0.02 -10.01
CA LEU A 40 -7.74 -0.23 -10.14
C LEU A 40 -6.97 1.05 -9.77
N GLN A 41 -7.46 2.20 -10.23
CA GLN A 41 -6.89 3.50 -9.92
C GLN A 41 -6.94 3.79 -8.42
N GLU A 42 -8.04 3.48 -7.74
CA GLU A 42 -8.20 3.71 -6.30
C GLU A 42 -7.16 2.92 -5.47
N ASP A 43 -6.93 1.65 -5.82
CA ASP A 43 -5.92 0.84 -5.14
C ASP A 43 -4.49 1.31 -5.49
N LEU A 44 -4.25 1.78 -6.71
CA LEU A 44 -2.97 2.37 -7.12
C LEU A 44 -2.68 3.66 -6.33
N GLU A 45 -3.65 4.56 -6.24
CA GLU A 45 -3.57 5.79 -5.44
C GLU A 45 -3.36 5.46 -3.96
N THR A 46 -4.03 4.42 -3.44
CA THR A 46 -3.85 3.97 -2.06
C THR A 46 -2.39 3.56 -1.79
N ILE A 47 -1.72 2.86 -2.71
CA ILE A 47 -0.30 2.50 -2.54
C ILE A 47 0.56 3.76 -2.40
N PHE A 48 0.41 4.71 -3.32
CA PHE A 48 1.22 5.94 -3.30
C PHE A 48 0.90 6.82 -2.08
N ASN A 49 -0.37 7.02 -1.76
CA ASN A 49 -0.80 7.80 -0.60
C ASN A 49 -0.29 7.20 0.71
N ASN A 50 -0.32 5.86 0.84
CA ASN A 50 0.24 5.20 2.01
C ASN A 50 1.77 5.37 2.10
N ALA A 51 2.47 5.28 0.96
CA ALA A 51 3.91 5.50 0.92
C ALA A 51 4.27 6.93 1.33
N MET A 52 3.58 7.94 0.80
CA MET A 52 3.81 9.35 1.15
C MET A 52 3.40 9.67 2.60
N SER A 53 2.34 9.05 3.11
CA SER A 53 1.87 9.27 4.48
C SER A 53 2.78 8.65 5.52
N TYR A 54 3.34 7.47 5.24
CA TYR A 54 4.21 6.76 6.17
C TYR A 54 5.66 7.26 6.11
N ASN A 55 6.16 7.59 4.91
CA ASN A 55 7.56 7.97 4.73
C ASN A 55 7.72 9.50 4.71
N PRO A 56 8.64 10.10 5.49
CA PRO A 56 8.93 11.53 5.42
C PRO A 56 9.46 12.00 4.05
N PRO A 57 9.28 13.28 3.65
CA PRO A 57 9.74 13.82 2.36
C PRO A 57 11.25 13.71 2.08
N ALA A 58 12.05 13.58 3.14
CA ALA A 58 13.50 13.42 3.03
C ALA A 58 13.92 11.99 2.61
N THR A 59 12.98 11.05 2.54
CA THR A 59 13.27 9.66 2.15
C THR A 59 13.16 9.47 0.64
N PRO A 60 13.89 8.51 0.06
CA PRO A 60 13.77 8.20 -1.37
C PRO A 60 12.38 7.68 -1.78
N TYR A 61 11.53 7.33 -0.81
CA TYR A 61 10.19 6.78 -1.01
C TYR A 61 9.09 7.85 -1.12
N HIS A 62 9.42 9.12 -0.91
CA HIS A 62 8.47 10.25 -0.95
C HIS A 62 8.96 11.30 -1.94
N LYS A 63 8.54 11.19 -3.20
CA LYS A 63 8.89 12.09 -4.31
C LYS A 63 7.74 12.25 -5.29
#